data_AF-A0A355V1B2-F1
#
_entry.id   AF-A0A355V1B2-F1
#
_cell.length_a   1.000
_cell.length_b   1.000
_cell.length_c   1.000
_cell.angle_alpha   90.00
_cell.angle_beta   90.00
_cell.angle_gamma   90.00
#
_symmetry.space_group_name_H-M   'P 1'
#
loop_
_entity.id
_entity.type
_entity.pdbx_description
1 polymer ?
#
loop_
_entity_poly.entity_id
_entity_poly.type
_entity_poly.pdbx_seq_one_letter_code
_entity_poly.pdbx_strand_id
1 'polypeptide(L)'
;SNDTDWYKFDSAEDQNLKIIFSHDGNGDETSKYWTVSVYESDGTTLITSENIYGQATETSIQENFKKGTYYIKVTNYPYYHLSDEYSLTVSDKVTETKLGDVDGDGLITSADALQVLQMVVGTTELNYTGDVDGDGQITSADALQILNYVVGNISSF
;
A
#
# COMPACT_ATOMS: atom_id res chain seq x y z
N SER A 1 -12.98 -27.88 10.08
CA SER A 1 -11.56 -27.82 10.46
C SER A 1 -11.14 -26.37 10.37
N ASN A 2 -10.39 -25.85 11.34
CA ASN A 2 -9.83 -24.51 11.21
C ASN A 2 -8.52 -24.64 10.45
N ASP A 3 -8.51 -24.15 9.23
CA ASP A 3 -7.31 -24.00 8.42
C ASP A 3 -6.56 -22.75 8.87
N THR A 4 -5.24 -22.82 8.84
CA THR A 4 -4.37 -21.73 9.28
C THR A 4 -3.10 -21.75 8.47
N ASP A 5 -2.91 -20.66 7.74
CA ASP A 5 -1.74 -20.45 6.91
C ASP A 5 -0.80 -19.44 7.56
N TRP A 6 0.50 -19.68 7.39
CA TRP A 6 1.56 -18.81 7.87
C TRP A 6 2.48 -18.41 6.73
N TYR A 7 2.73 -17.12 6.63
CA TYR A 7 3.61 -16.49 5.67
C TYR A 7 4.70 -15.72 6.40
N LYS A 8 5.81 -15.50 5.71
CA LYS A 8 6.97 -14.76 6.21
C LYS A 8 7.38 -13.71 5.20
N PHE A 9 7.69 -12.51 5.67
CA PHE A 9 8.30 -11.47 4.84
C PHE A 9 9.43 -10.78 5.61
N ASP A 10 10.35 -10.17 4.88
CA ASP A 10 11.45 -9.39 5.43
C ASP A 10 11.28 -7.92 4.99
N SER A 11 11.30 -7.00 5.95
CA SER A 11 11.48 -5.58 5.65
C SER A 11 12.98 -5.31 5.50
N ALA A 12 13.39 -4.86 4.31
CA ALA A 12 14.81 -4.64 4.00
C ALA A 12 15.41 -3.46 4.78
N GLU A 13 14.57 -2.48 5.11
CA GLU A 13 14.89 -1.26 5.86
C GLU A 13 13.70 -0.83 6.72
N ASP A 14 13.86 0.32 7.40
CA ASP A 14 12.77 0.95 8.13
C ASP A 14 11.87 1.66 7.12
N GLN A 15 10.71 1.08 6.85
CA GLN A 15 9.82 1.53 5.78
C GLN A 15 8.35 1.23 6.11
N ASN A 16 7.47 1.95 5.44
CA ASN A 16 6.05 1.67 5.49
C ASN A 16 5.71 0.58 4.47
N LEU A 17 5.04 -0.49 4.89
CA LEU A 17 4.60 -1.56 3.99
C LEU A 17 3.10 -1.78 4.10
N LYS A 18 2.50 -2.16 2.97
CA LYS A 18 1.11 -2.56 2.83
C LYS A 18 1.02 -4.07 2.62
N ILE A 19 0.31 -4.75 3.50
CA ILE A 19 -0.07 -6.16 3.34
C ILE A 19 -1.45 -6.17 2.70
N ILE A 20 -1.55 -6.74 1.51
CA ILE A 20 -2.76 -6.77 0.69
C ILE A 20 -3.28 -8.22 0.67
N PHE A 21 -4.52 -8.40 1.12
CA PHE A 21 -5.26 -9.65 1.01
C PHE A 21 -6.34 -9.48 -0.06
N SER A 22 -6.40 -10.38 -1.02
CA SER A 22 -7.41 -10.34 -2.10
C SER A 22 -8.05 -11.70 -2.31
N HIS A 23 -9.35 -11.69 -2.61
CA HIS A 23 -10.16 -12.87 -2.97
C HIS A 23 -11.33 -12.46 -3.87
N ASP A 24 -12.08 -13.43 -4.40
CA ASP A 24 -13.10 -13.19 -5.42
C ASP A 24 -14.35 -12.44 -4.94
N GLY A 25 -14.53 -12.20 -3.63
CA GLY A 25 -15.66 -11.40 -3.12
C GLY A 25 -17.01 -12.12 -3.16
N ASN A 26 -17.03 -13.45 -3.09
CA ASN A 26 -18.22 -14.28 -3.29
C ASN A 26 -19.10 -14.49 -2.02
N GLY A 27 -18.79 -13.81 -0.91
CA GLY A 27 -19.41 -14.03 0.40
C GLY A 27 -20.46 -12.99 0.81
N ASP A 28 -20.83 -12.93 2.10
CA ASP A 28 -21.71 -11.90 2.67
C ASP A 28 -20.91 -10.70 3.22
N GLU A 29 -21.45 -9.49 3.08
CA GLU A 29 -20.78 -8.23 3.49
C GLU A 29 -20.51 -8.14 5.00
N THR A 30 -21.33 -8.79 5.83
CA THR A 30 -21.24 -8.73 7.30
C THR A 30 -20.51 -9.92 7.91
N SER A 31 -20.36 -10.99 7.15
CA SER A 31 -19.75 -12.22 7.61
C SER A 31 -18.24 -12.14 7.50
N LYS A 32 -17.55 -12.57 8.56
CA LYS A 32 -16.09 -12.63 8.64
C LYS A 32 -15.64 -13.99 8.14
N TYR A 33 -14.85 -14.00 7.07
CA TYR A 33 -14.39 -15.22 6.42
C TYR A 33 -12.96 -15.55 6.87
N TRP A 34 -12.12 -14.52 6.94
CA TRP A 34 -10.74 -14.66 7.41
C TRP A 34 -10.38 -13.60 8.44
N THR A 35 -9.32 -13.89 9.19
CA THR A 35 -8.59 -12.91 9.97
C THR A 35 -7.14 -12.95 9.52
N VAL A 36 -6.59 -11.79 9.17
CA VAL A 36 -5.17 -11.60 8.85
C VAL A 36 -4.51 -10.94 10.05
N SER A 37 -3.49 -11.58 10.61
CA SER A 37 -2.74 -11.08 11.78
C SER A 37 -1.26 -11.01 11.46
N VAL A 38 -0.59 -9.93 11.90
CA VAL A 38 0.84 -9.69 11.66
C VAL A 38 1.58 -9.76 12.98
N TYR A 39 2.71 -10.47 13.01
CA TYR A 39 3.52 -10.70 14.20
C TYR A 39 4.96 -10.28 13.98
N GLU A 40 5.65 -9.93 15.07
CA GLU A 40 7.11 -9.73 15.07
C GLU A 40 7.87 -11.04 14.77
N SER A 41 9.20 -10.92 14.68
CA SER A 41 10.12 -12.02 14.36
C SER A 41 10.04 -13.24 15.29
N ASP A 42 9.44 -13.12 16.47
CA ASP A 42 9.21 -14.22 17.40
C ASP A 42 7.99 -15.09 17.02
N GLY A 43 7.15 -14.64 16.07
CA GLY A 43 5.95 -15.33 15.62
C GLY A 43 4.79 -15.36 16.64
N THR A 44 4.88 -14.59 17.73
CA THR A 44 3.90 -14.59 18.83
C THR A 44 3.47 -13.20 19.30
N THR A 45 4.36 -12.20 19.20
CA THR A 45 4.07 -10.80 19.53
C THR A 45 3.26 -10.17 18.41
N LEU A 46 1.97 -9.92 18.67
CA LEU A 46 1.04 -9.36 17.69
C LEU A 46 1.33 -7.87 17.45
N ILE A 47 1.49 -7.50 16.19
CA ILE A 47 1.60 -6.11 15.75
C ILE A 47 0.20 -5.57 15.46
N THR A 48 -0.54 -6.24 14.58
CA THR A 48 -1.86 -5.79 14.11
C THR A 48 -2.69 -6.95 13.57
N SER A 49 -4.00 -6.75 13.42
CA SER A 49 -4.91 -7.75 12.86
C SER A 49 -6.15 -7.13 12.24
N GLU A 50 -6.61 -7.69 11.13
CA GLU A 50 -7.80 -7.22 10.40
C GLU A 50 -8.77 -8.37 10.07
N ASN A 51 -10.07 -8.08 10.05
CA ASN A 51 -11.09 -9.04 9.62
C ASN A 51 -11.36 -8.88 8.12
N ILE A 52 -11.41 -10.00 7.40
CA ILE A 52 -11.74 -10.02 5.99
C ILE A 52 -13.20 -10.44 5.83
N TYR A 53 -13.97 -9.56 5.19
CA TYR A 53 -15.39 -9.75 4.93
C TYR A 53 -15.64 -10.37 3.56
N GLY A 54 -16.73 -11.12 3.43
CA GLY A 54 -16.99 -11.95 2.25
C GLY A 54 -17.20 -11.19 0.94
N GLN A 55 -17.62 -9.92 0.99
CA GLN A 55 -17.74 -9.08 -0.21
C GLN A 55 -16.51 -8.20 -0.47
N ALA A 56 -15.57 -8.12 0.48
CA ALA A 56 -14.40 -7.27 0.36
C ALA A 56 -13.34 -7.96 -0.50
N THR A 57 -13.36 -7.72 -1.81
CA THR A 57 -12.42 -8.33 -2.79
C THR A 57 -10.96 -8.00 -2.51
N GLU A 58 -10.70 -6.88 -1.82
CA GLU A 58 -9.39 -6.48 -1.34
C GLU A 58 -9.49 -5.87 0.05
N THR A 59 -8.53 -6.16 0.92
CA THR A 59 -8.34 -5.50 2.21
C THR A 59 -6.85 -5.33 2.46
N SER A 60 -6.47 -4.21 3.05
CA SER A 60 -5.08 -3.92 3.30
C SER A 60 -4.78 -3.46 4.72
N ILE A 61 -3.64 -3.90 5.23
CA ILE A 61 -3.07 -3.50 6.51
C ILE A 61 -1.79 -2.73 6.20
N GLN A 62 -1.65 -1.52 6.75
CA GLN A 62 -0.49 -0.67 6.51
C GLN A 62 0.19 -0.35 7.84
N GLU A 63 1.49 -0.62 7.93
CA GLU A 63 2.26 -0.40 9.16
C GLU A 63 3.69 0.05 8.84
N ASN A 64 4.31 0.73 9.82
CA ASN A 64 5.74 1.06 9.75
C ASN A 64 6.55 -0.10 10.32
N PHE A 65 7.24 -0.83 9.45
CA PHE A 65 8.11 -1.93 9.82
C PHE A 65 9.54 -1.45 9.93
N LYS A 66 10.22 -1.89 11.00
CA LYS A 66 11.67 -1.75 11.07
C LYS A 66 12.32 -2.80 10.19
N LYS A 67 13.58 -2.62 9.84
CA LYS A 67 14.37 -3.68 9.23
C LYS A 67 14.30 -4.97 10.06
N GLY A 68 13.81 -6.05 9.47
CA GLY A 68 13.63 -7.30 10.19
C GLY A 68 12.68 -8.28 9.50
N THR A 69 12.50 -9.43 10.14
CA THR A 69 11.61 -10.51 9.68
C THR A 69 10.30 -10.47 10.44
N TYR A 70 9.20 -10.71 9.71
CA TYR A 70 7.84 -10.69 10.24
C TYR A 70 7.04 -11.89 9.74
N TYR A 71 5.96 -12.20 10.46
CA TYR A 71 5.07 -13.30 10.12
C TYR A 71 3.64 -12.83 9.95
N ILE A 72 2.96 -13.35 8.92
CA ILE A 72 1.54 -13.13 8.68
C ILE A 72 0.82 -14.45 8.91
N LYS A 73 -0.24 -14.42 9.71
CA LYS A 73 -1.12 -15.56 9.94
C LYS A 73 -2.48 -15.26 9.32
N VAL A 74 -2.96 -16.16 8.48
CA VAL A 74 -4.33 -16.14 7.96
C VAL A 74 -5.10 -17.27 8.62
N THR A 75 -6.20 -16.95 9.29
CA THR A 75 -7.08 -17.95 9.92
C THR A 75 -8.48 -17.85 9.32
N ASN A 76 -9.02 -18.97 8.84
CA ASN A 76 -10.39 -19.00 8.34
C ASN A 76 -11.40 -19.14 9.48
N TYR A 77 -12.61 -18.61 9.29
CA TYR A 77 -13.71 -18.82 10.22
C TYR A 77 -14.41 -20.17 9.93
N PRO A 78 -14.71 -20.99 10.96
CA PRO A 78 -15.18 -22.38 10.80
C PRO A 78 -16.53 -22.57 10.10
N TYR A 79 -17.32 -21.53 9.90
CA TYR A 79 -18.66 -21.67 9.28
C TYR A 79 -18.66 -21.28 7.80
N TYR A 80 -17.60 -20.61 7.34
CA TYR A 80 -17.49 -20.05 6.00
C TYR A 80 -16.33 -20.72 5.27
N HIS A 81 -16.36 -22.06 5.25
CA HIS A 81 -15.42 -22.92 4.54
C HIS A 81 -15.62 -22.79 3.02
N LEU A 82 -15.40 -21.61 2.47
CA LEU A 82 -15.16 -21.49 1.06
C LEU A 82 -13.70 -21.84 0.82
N SER A 83 -13.47 -22.76 -0.11
CA SER A 83 -12.17 -23.04 -0.71
C SER A 83 -11.75 -21.89 -1.64
N ASP A 84 -12.07 -20.66 -1.27
CA ASP A 84 -11.78 -19.50 -2.10
C ASP A 84 -10.28 -19.29 -2.03
N GLU A 85 -9.64 -19.42 -3.18
CA GLU A 85 -8.25 -19.05 -3.34
C GLU A 85 -8.13 -17.57 -2.99
N TYR A 86 -7.29 -17.26 -2.01
CA TYR A 86 -6.90 -15.89 -1.73
C TYR A 86 -5.46 -15.68 -2.17
N SER A 87 -5.11 -14.43 -2.40
CA SER A 87 -3.73 -14.00 -2.59
C SER A 87 -3.31 -13.07 -1.46
N LEU A 88 -2.03 -13.15 -1.11
CA LEU A 88 -1.42 -12.31 -0.10
C LEU A 88 -0.16 -11.68 -0.71
N THR A 89 -0.11 -10.35 -0.73
CA THR A 89 1.02 -9.58 -1.24
C THR A 89 1.52 -8.62 -0.17
N VAL A 90 2.84 -8.50 -0.03
CA VAL A 90 3.46 -7.43 0.75
C VAL A 90 4.06 -6.44 -0.25
N SER A 91 3.62 -5.20 -0.19
CA SER A 91 3.94 -4.12 -1.12
C SER A 91 4.58 -2.97 -0.38
N ASP A 92 5.69 -2.47 -0.92
CA ASP A 92 6.27 -1.16 -0.58
C ASP A 92 5.43 0.00 -1.13
N LYS A 93 4.65 -0.25 -2.19
CA LYS A 93 3.68 0.72 -2.71
C LYS A 93 2.50 0.85 -1.76
N VAL A 94 2.46 1.96 -1.03
CA VAL A 94 1.22 2.53 -0.51
C VAL A 94 0.46 3.06 -1.71
N THR A 95 -0.47 2.27 -2.27
CA THR A 95 -1.28 2.70 -3.43
C THR A 95 -2.39 3.66 -3.03
N GLU A 96 -2.10 4.64 -2.19
CA GLU A 96 -2.83 5.91 -2.21
C GLU A 96 -2.06 6.75 -3.23
N THR A 97 -2.56 6.87 -4.46
CA THR A 97 -1.96 7.77 -5.45
C THR A 97 -2.11 9.19 -4.93
N LYS A 98 -1.08 9.67 -4.23
CA LYS A 98 -1.05 11.01 -3.68
C LYS A 98 -0.58 11.95 -4.78
N LEU A 99 -1.41 12.92 -5.13
CA LEU A 99 -1.05 13.94 -6.12
C LEU A 99 0.26 14.61 -5.67
N GLY A 100 1.23 14.73 -6.58
CA GLY A 100 2.58 15.23 -6.29
C GLY A 100 3.58 14.23 -5.72
N ASP A 101 3.17 13.02 -5.35
CA ASP A 101 4.04 11.88 -5.02
C ASP A 101 4.24 11.05 -6.31
N VAL A 102 5.35 11.32 -6.97
CA VAL A 102 5.65 10.87 -8.32
C VAL A 102 6.48 9.60 -8.29
N ASP A 103 7.31 9.43 -7.27
CA ASP A 103 8.13 8.24 -7.08
C ASP A 103 7.42 7.13 -6.29
N GLY A 104 6.31 7.45 -5.61
CA GLY A 104 5.43 6.50 -4.93
C GLY A 104 5.93 6.09 -3.56
N ASP A 105 6.81 6.88 -2.93
CA ASP A 105 7.37 6.60 -1.60
C ASP A 105 6.45 7.05 -0.44
N GLY A 106 5.31 7.68 -0.75
CA GLY A 106 4.32 8.17 0.21
C GLY A 106 4.57 9.61 0.71
N LEU A 107 5.73 10.19 0.38
CA LEU A 107 6.12 11.55 0.71
C LEU A 107 5.98 12.45 -0.51
N ILE A 108 5.92 13.77 -0.28
CA ILE A 108 6.03 14.75 -1.37
C ILE A 108 7.31 15.51 -1.08
N THR A 109 8.28 15.39 -1.97
CA THR A 109 9.64 15.90 -1.80
C THR A 109 10.17 16.54 -3.08
N SER A 110 11.41 17.04 -3.03
CA SER A 110 12.09 17.51 -4.24
C SER A 110 12.47 16.38 -5.20
N ALA A 111 12.46 15.12 -4.76
CA ALA A 111 12.71 13.97 -5.65
C ALA A 111 11.57 13.82 -6.67
N ASP A 112 10.33 14.05 -6.24
CA ASP A 112 9.15 14.05 -7.10
C ASP A 112 9.22 15.13 -8.17
N ALA A 113 9.57 16.36 -7.76
CA ALA A 113 9.77 17.46 -8.70
C ALA A 113 10.88 17.17 -9.72
N LEU A 114 11.94 16.46 -9.32
CA LEU A 114 12.99 16.03 -10.24
C LEU A 114 12.47 15.00 -11.25
N GLN A 115 11.66 14.03 -10.82
CA GLN A 115 11.05 13.06 -11.72
C GLN A 115 10.10 13.71 -12.73
N VAL A 116 9.30 14.70 -12.31
CA VAL A 116 8.48 15.50 -13.24
C VAL A 116 9.36 16.13 -14.32
N LEU A 117 10.48 16.76 -13.96
CA LEU A 117 11.40 17.34 -14.94
C LEU A 117 12.01 16.28 -15.87
N GLN A 118 12.29 15.08 -15.36
CA GLN A 118 12.75 13.93 -16.15
C GLN A 118 11.68 13.44 -17.14
N MET A 119 10.40 13.47 -16.77
CA MET A 119 9.28 13.14 -17.66
C MET A 119 9.16 14.15 -18.79
N VAL A 120 9.29 15.44 -18.48
CA VAL A 120 9.25 16.53 -19.46
C VAL A 120 10.34 16.39 -20.52
N VAL A 121 11.54 15.94 -20.14
CA VAL A 121 12.64 15.69 -21.07
C VAL A 121 12.61 14.29 -21.71
N GLY A 122 11.64 13.44 -21.36
CA GLY A 122 11.43 12.12 -21.93
C GLY A 122 12.45 11.07 -21.50
N THR A 123 13.09 11.23 -20.34
CA THR A 123 14.07 10.27 -19.82
C THR A 123 13.45 9.18 -18.94
N THR A 124 12.16 9.28 -18.63
CA THR A 124 11.40 8.32 -17.82
C THR A 124 9.95 8.18 -18.33
N GLU A 125 9.24 7.16 -17.85
CA GLU A 125 7.82 6.93 -18.17
C GLU A 125 6.92 8.01 -17.56
N LEU A 126 5.80 8.32 -18.24
CA LEU A 126 4.84 9.31 -17.74
C LEU A 126 4.11 8.79 -16.50
N ASN A 127 4.08 9.61 -15.45
CA ASN A 127 3.25 9.40 -14.27
C ASN A 127 2.32 10.61 -14.07
N TYR A 128 1.02 10.38 -14.16
CA TYR A 128 0.01 11.43 -14.03
C TYR A 128 -0.19 11.94 -12.60
N THR A 129 0.40 11.32 -11.57
CA THR A 129 0.45 11.93 -10.23
C THR A 129 1.30 13.21 -10.21
N GLY A 130 2.15 13.41 -11.23
CA GLY A 130 2.91 14.63 -11.43
C GLY A 130 2.15 15.77 -12.12
N ASP A 131 0.90 15.58 -12.56
CA ASP A 131 0.03 16.64 -13.12
C ASP A 131 -0.71 17.29 -11.96
N VAL A 132 -0.03 18.15 -11.23
CA VAL A 132 -0.54 18.66 -9.95
C VAL A 132 -1.51 19.82 -10.14
N ASP A 133 -1.48 20.50 -11.28
CA ASP A 133 -2.46 21.55 -11.61
C ASP A 133 -3.70 21.04 -12.36
N GLY A 134 -3.68 19.80 -12.82
CA GLY A 134 -4.80 19.11 -13.43
C GLY A 134 -5.13 19.63 -14.83
N ASP A 135 -4.17 20.24 -15.54
CA ASP A 135 -4.37 20.73 -16.90
C ASP A 135 -4.26 19.63 -17.97
N GLY A 136 -3.86 18.40 -17.56
CA GLY A 136 -3.70 17.24 -18.41
C GLY A 136 -2.31 17.11 -19.03
N GLN A 137 -1.35 17.97 -18.67
CA GLN A 137 0.00 17.99 -19.20
C GLN A 137 1.04 17.96 -18.07
N ILE A 138 1.99 17.04 -18.17
CA ILE A 138 3.15 17.02 -17.26
C ILE A 138 4.18 18.04 -17.73
N THR A 139 4.38 19.11 -16.96
CA THR A 139 5.28 20.22 -17.32
C THR A 139 6.22 20.62 -16.18
N SER A 140 7.14 21.55 -16.46
CA SER A 140 7.95 22.16 -15.40
C SER A 140 7.14 23.04 -14.43
N ALA A 141 5.90 23.42 -14.78
CA ALA A 141 5.02 24.16 -13.88
C ALA A 141 4.60 23.26 -12.70
N ASP A 142 4.31 22.00 -12.97
CA ASP A 142 3.99 21.01 -11.93
C ASP A 142 5.14 20.79 -10.97
N ALA A 143 6.35 20.62 -11.51
CA ALA A 143 7.57 20.47 -10.70
C ALA A 143 7.77 21.68 -9.76
N LEU A 144 7.48 22.88 -10.24
CA LEU A 144 7.56 24.09 -9.42
C LEU A 144 6.49 24.12 -8.32
N GLN A 145 5.28 23.63 -8.57
CA GLN A 145 4.23 23.54 -7.57
C GLN A 145 4.57 22.52 -6.47
N ILE A 146 5.11 21.35 -6.85
CA ILE A 146 5.64 20.37 -5.90
C ILE A 146 6.71 21.03 -5.01
N LEU A 147 7.67 21.76 -5.57
CA LEU A 147 8.67 22.47 -4.78
C LEU A 147 8.06 23.53 -3.84
N ASN A 148 7.06 24.29 -4.31
CA ASN A 148 6.34 25.26 -3.49
C ASN A 148 5.60 24.59 -2.33
N TYR A 149 5.03 23.40 -2.54
CA TYR A 149 4.40 22.61 -1.48
C TYR A 149 5.44 22.16 -0.44
N VAL A 150 6.56 21.60 -0.90
CA VAL A 150 7.65 21.10 -0.05
C VAL A 150 8.23 22.18 0.86
N VAL A 151 8.36 23.42 0.36
CA VAL A 151 8.87 24.54 1.17
C VAL A 151 7.77 25.26 1.97
N GLY A 152 6.51 24.86 1.83
CA GLY A 152 5.37 25.43 2.57
C GLY A 152 4.85 26.78 2.03
N ASN A 153 5.16 27.13 0.78
CA ASN A 153 4.57 28.30 0.10
C ASN A 153 3.10 28.07 -0.25
N ILE A 154 2.72 26.81 -0.48
CA ILE A 154 1.33 26.36 -0.65
C ILE A 154 1.08 25.17 0.28
N SER A 155 -0.19 24.96 0.65
CA SER A 155 -0.61 23.87 1.55
C SER A 155 -1.34 22.74 0.82
N SER A 156 -1.64 22.93 -0.46
CA SER A 156 -2.33 21.98 -1.35
C SER A 156 -2.04 22.34 -2.80
N PHE A 157 -2.28 21.38 -3.70
CA PHE A 157 -2.34 21.60 -5.14
C PHE A 157 -3.74 22.09 -5.54
#